data_AF-A0A3E0X2J6-F1
#
_entry.id   AF-A0A3E0X2J6-F1
#
_cell.length_a   1.000
_cell.length_b   1.000
_cell.length_c   1.000
_cell.angle_alpha   90.00
_cell.angle_beta   90.00
_cell.angle_gamma   90.00
#
_symmetry.space_group_name_H-M   'P 1'
#
loop_
_entity.id
_entity.type
_entity.pdbx_description
1 polymer ?
#
loop_
_entity_poly.entity_id
_entity_poly.type
_entity_poly.pdbx_seq_one_letter_code
_entity_poly.pdbx_strand_id
1 'polypeptide(L)' 'MTENPEQGFNFERSLQELETLVSKMEQGELSLEESLKAFERGVELTRSCQQALQAAEQKVEILLKKATA' A
#
# COMPACT_ATOMS: atom_id res chain seq x y z
N MET A 1 -15.06 19.05 -2.77
CA MET A 1 -14.85 17.62 -3.13
C MET A 1 -13.59 17.54 -3.97
N THR A 2 -12.44 17.21 -3.37
CA THR A 2 -11.18 17.02 -4.11
C THR A 2 -10.38 15.88 -3.50
N GLU A 3 -11.02 14.71 -3.41
CA GLU A 3 -10.31 13.44 -3.32
C GLU A 3 -9.80 13.12 -4.73
N ASN A 4 -8.52 12.75 -4.84
CA ASN A 4 -7.96 12.32 -6.12
C ASN A 4 -8.09 10.80 -6.15
N PRO A 5 -9.15 10.24 -6.76
CA PRO A 5 -9.54 8.83 -6.59
C PRO A 5 -8.45 7.86 -7.05
N GLU A 6 -7.57 8.28 -7.96
CA GLU A 6 -6.51 7.43 -8.52
C GLU A 6 -5.45 7.01 -7.49
N GLN A 7 -5.16 7.84 -6.46
CA GLN A 7 -4.17 7.48 -5.43
C GLN A 7 -4.75 6.63 -4.30
N GLY A 8 -6.00 6.86 -3.90
CA GLY A 8 -6.70 6.00 -2.93
C GLY A 8 -6.90 4.59 -3.49
N PHE A 9 -7.30 4.50 -4.75
CA PHE A 9 -7.50 3.24 -5.44
C PHE A 9 -6.23 2.37 -5.54
N ASN A 10 -5.05 3.00 -5.65
CA ASN A 10 -3.78 2.27 -5.70
C ASN A 10 -3.37 1.72 -4.32
N PHE A 11 -3.62 2.49 -3.25
CA PHE A 11 -3.37 2.06 -1.88
C PHE A 11 -4.25 0.89 -1.48
N GLU A 12 -5.57 1.02 -1.63
CA GLU A 12 -6.54 0.00 -1.21
C GLU A 12 -6.29 -1.34 -1.92
N ARG A 13 -5.98 -1.30 -3.23
CA ARG A 13 -5.60 -2.50 -3.98
C ARG A 13 -4.30 -3.11 -3.49
N SER A 14 -3.25 -2.30 -3.28
CA SER A 14 -1.95 -2.80 -2.82
C SER A 14 -2.07 -3.45 -1.44
N LEU A 15 -2.88 -2.86 -0.56
CA LEU A 15 -3.16 -3.38 0.77
C LEU A 15 -3.93 -4.72 0.70
N GLN A 16 -4.99 -4.79 -0.10
CA GLN A 16 -5.77 -6.01 -0.26
C GLN A 16 -4.94 -7.17 -0.85
N GLU A 17 -4.06 -6.86 -1.81
CA GLU A 17 -3.13 -7.84 -2.36
C GLU A 17 -2.14 -8.33 -1.29
N LEU A 18 -1.64 -7.44 -0.45
CA LEU A 18 -0.72 -7.77 0.64
C LEU A 18 -1.39 -8.67 1.68
N GLU A 19 -2.62 -8.36 2.10
CA GLU A 19 -3.40 -9.18 3.03
C GLU A 19 -3.63 -10.59 2.47
N THR A 20 -3.98 -10.68 1.19
CA THR A 20 -4.18 -11.97 0.51
C THR A 20 -2.88 -12.77 0.47
N LEU A 21 -1.76 -12.10 0.23
CA LEU A 21 -0.45 -12.72 0.15
C LEU A 21 0.00 -13.23 1.52
N VAL A 22 -0.16 -12.43 2.59
CA VAL A 22 0.15 -12.84 3.96
C VAL A 22 -0.71 -14.05 4.36
N SER A 23 -2.01 -14.03 4.06
CA SER A 23 -2.89 -15.15 4.37
C SER A 23 -2.44 -16.45 3.69
N LYS A 24 -1.96 -16.39 2.44
CA LYS A 24 -1.39 -17.55 1.75
C LYS A 24 -0.08 -18.04 2.38
N MET A 25 0.77 -17.12 2.85
CA MET A 25 2.01 -17.50 3.54
C MET A 25 1.73 -18.17 4.89
N GLU A 26 0.70 -17.72 5.62
CA GLU A 26 0.29 -18.29 6.90
C GLU A 26 -0.36 -19.68 6.78
N GLN A 27 -0.98 -19.98 5.64
CA GLN A 27 -1.55 -21.30 5.36
C GLN A 27 -0.47 -22.39 5.23
N GLY A 28 0.79 -22.02 4.94
CA GLY A 28 1.92 -22.95 4.94
C GLY A 28 1.95 -23.94 3.78
N GLU A 29 1.13 -23.75 2.74
CA GLU A 29 1.06 -24.62 1.55
C GLU A 29 2.06 -24.21 0.45
N LEU A 30 2.79 -23.11 0.62
CA LEU A 30 3.75 -22.61 -0.37
C LEU A 30 5.05 -23.40 -0.34
N SER A 31 5.56 -23.74 -1.53
CA SER A 31 6.94 -24.20 -1.66
C SER A 31 7.94 -23.09 -1.29
N LEU A 32 9.22 -23.46 -1.13
CA LEU A 32 10.28 -22.48 -0.83
C LEU A 32 10.38 -21.39 -1.91
N GLU A 33 10.30 -21.78 -3.19
CA GLU A 33 10.36 -20.82 -4.30
C GLU A 33 9.16 -19.87 -4.29
N GLU A 34 7.95 -20.40 -4.06
CA GLU A 34 6.74 -19.60 -3.97
C GLU A 34 6.77 -18.68 -2.74
N SER A 35 7.34 -19.13 -1.63
CA SER A 35 7.50 -18.34 -0.41
C SER A 35 8.45 -17.16 -0.64
N LEU A 36 9.54 -17.36 -1.39
CA LEU A 36 10.46 -16.29 -1.76
C LEU A 36 9.80 -15.27 -2.70
N LYS A 37 9.05 -15.73 -3.71
CA LYS A 37 8.28 -14.86 -4.61
C LYS A 37 7.21 -14.07 -3.86
N ALA A 38 6.50 -14.73 -2.94
CA ALA A 38 5.50 -14.09 -2.10
C ALA A 38 6.15 -13.00 -1.23
N PHE A 39 7.29 -13.31 -0.61
CA PHE A 39 8.03 -12.34 0.20
C PHE A 39 8.48 -11.12 -0.61
N GLU A 40 9.11 -11.31 -1.77
CA GLU A 40 9.50 -10.20 -2.66
C GLU A 40 8.29 -9.33 -3.02
N ARG A 41 7.18 -9.95 -3.42
CA ARG A 41 5.96 -9.23 -3.75
C ARG A 41 5.39 -8.47 -2.55
N GLY A 42 5.42 -9.07 -1.35
CA GLY A 42 5.00 -8.42 -0.11
C GLY A 42 5.82 -7.17 0.21
N VAL A 43 7.13 -7.21 -0.03
CA VAL A 43 8.03 -6.04 0.13
C VAL A 43 7.66 -4.92 -0.85
N GLU A 44 7.40 -5.25 -2.11
CA GLU A 44 6.97 -4.27 -3.13
C GLU A 44 5.64 -3.60 -2.76
N LEU A 45 4.64 -4.40 -2.35
CA LEU A 45 3.33 -3.91 -1.95
C LEU A 45 3.42 -3.00 -0.73
N THR A 46 4.20 -3.41 0.27
CA THR A 46 4.45 -2.58 1.48
C THR A 46 5.06 -1.23 1.11
N ARG A 47 6.03 -1.22 0.20
CA ARG A 47 6.67 0.02 -0.28
C ARG A 47 5.67 0.91 -1.03
N SER A 48 4.83 0.34 -1.88
CA SER A 48 3.76 1.06 -2.59
C SER A 48 2.79 1.74 -1.60
N CYS A 49 2.36 0.99 -0.59
CA CYS A 49 1.49 1.51 0.47
C CYS A 49 2.11 2.69 1.22
N GLN A 50 3.38 2.57 1.61
CA GLN A 50 4.12 3.65 2.28
C GLN A 50 4.22 4.91 1.42
N GLN A 51 4.50 4.76 0.12
CA GLN A 51 4.58 5.88 -0.81
C GLN A 51 3.23 6.59 -0.97
N ALA A 52 2.14 5.83 -1.06
CA ALA A 52 0.80 6.39 -1.14
C ALA A 52 0.42 7.16 0.13
N LEU A 53 0.74 6.62 1.32
CA LEU A 53 0.51 7.29 2.60
C LEU A 53 1.33 8.58 2.71
N GLN A 54 2.61 8.55 2.31
CA GLN A 54 3.47 9.73 2.33
C GLN A 54 2.93 10.84 1.40
N ALA A 55 2.48 10.48 0.19
CA ALA A 55 1.87 11.44 -0.73
C ALA A 55 0.57 12.05 -0.17
N ALA A 56 -0.25 11.24 0.52
CA ALA A 56 -1.46 11.71 1.17
C ALA A 56 -1.13 12.68 2.32
N GLU A 57 -0.17 12.35 3.18
CA GLU A 57 0.31 13.19 4.28
C GLU A 57 0.81 14.55 3.76
N GLN A 58 1.67 14.55 2.74
CA GLN A 58 2.17 15.78 2.12
C GLN A 58 1.03 16.65 1.58
N LYS A 59 0.03 16.04 0.93
CA LYS A 59 -1.13 16.76 0.42
C LYS A 59 -1.94 17.39 1.56
N VAL A 60 -2.16 16.67 2.66
CA VAL A 60 -2.83 17.20 3.84
C VAL A 60 -2.06 18.38 4.42
N GLU A 61 -0.74 18.26 4.57
CA GLU A 61 0.11 19.32 5.12
C GLU A 61 0.05 20.60 4.27
N ILE A 62 0.06 20.48 2.94
CA ILE A 62 -0.10 21.61 2.01
C ILE A 62 -1.48 22.25 2.16
N LEU A 63 -2.54 21.44 2.25
CA LEU A 63 -3.91 21.94 2.40
C LEU A 63 -4.09 22.67 3.73
N LEU A 64 -3.52 22.16 4.82
CA LEU A 64 -3.53 22.83 6.13
C LEU A 64 -2.80 24.17 6.06
N LYS A 65 -1.59 24.22 5.49
CA LYS A 65 -0.85 25.48 5.31
C LYS A 65 -1.61 26.52 4.48
N LYS A 66 -2.35 26.07 3.45
CA LYS A 66 -3.19 26.96 2.62
C LYS A 66 -4.46 27.44 3.33
N ALA A 67 -4.97 26.68 4.30
CA ALA A 67 -6.16 27.02 5.05
C ALA A 67 -5.87 27.97 6.23
N THR A 68 -4.63 27.97 6.73
CA THR A 68 -4.21 28.80 7.87
C THR A 68 -3.37 30.02 7.49
N ALA A 69 -2.98 30.16 6.21
CA ALA A 69 -2.35 31.35 5.64
C ALA A 69 -3.39 32.28 5.02
#